data_AF-A0A5P1E895-F1
#
_entry.id   AF-A0A5P1E895-F1
#
_cell.length_a   1.000
_cell.length_b   1.000
_cell.length_c   1.000
_cell.angle_alpha   90.00
_cell.angle_beta   90.00
_cell.angle_gamma   90.00
#
_symmetry.space_group_name_H-M   'P 1'
#
loop_
_entity.id
_entity.type
_entity.pdbx_description
1 polymer ?
#
loop_
_entity_poly.entity_id
_entity_poly.type
_entity_poly.pdbx_seq_one_letter_code
_entity_poly.pdbx_strand_id
1 'polypeptide(L)'
;MIVNSLSSHCSCPPKAMFEEVAFSFNGGEDSTVLLHLLRAGYYLHKEKTKQSNGNQLDSIPECRIRTIYFETPCAFPKINSFTYETASNYDLQLEIISLDFKSGLETLMKEKPIKAIFLGWPRAVLS
;
A
#
# COMPACT_ATOMS: atom_id res chain seq x y z
N MET A 1 1.44 -13.56 0.38
CA MET A 1 2.92 -13.69 0.37
C MET A 1 3.43 -13.02 -0.91
N ILE A 2 3.85 -11.76 -0.83
CA ILE A 2 4.85 -11.21 -1.77
C ILE A 2 5.97 -10.67 -0.88
N VAL A 3 6.67 -11.63 -0.28
CA VAL A 3 8.05 -11.47 0.16
C VAL A 3 8.83 -12.28 -0.85
N ASN A 4 9.16 -11.65 -1.97
CA ASN A 4 10.19 -12.07 -2.91
C ASN A 4 10.34 -10.98 -3.97
N SER A 5 10.95 -9.85 -3.58
CA SER A 5 11.90 -9.14 -4.45
C SER A 5 12.56 -7.98 -3.68
N LEU A 6 13.21 -8.29 -2.56
CA LEU A 6 14.27 -7.45 -2.02
C LEU A 6 15.60 -8.21 -2.13
N SER A 7 15.83 -8.82 -3.30
CA SER A 7 17.16 -9.29 -3.66
C SER A 7 17.87 -8.14 -4.36
N SER A 8 18.84 -7.58 -3.66
CA SER A 8 19.95 -6.79 -4.20
C SER A 8 20.42 -7.35 -5.54
N HIS A 9 20.68 -6.47 -6.51
CA HIS A 9 21.20 -6.69 -7.88
C HIS A 9 20.20 -6.53 -9.05
N CYS A 10 19.47 -5.42 -9.13
CA CYS A 10 18.99 -4.91 -10.42
C CYS A 10 19.20 -3.40 -10.53
N SER A 11 20.01 -3.00 -11.51
CA SER A 11 20.31 -1.62 -11.88
C SER A 11 19.17 -0.97 -12.68
N CYS A 12 17.97 -0.90 -12.11
CA CYS A 12 16.80 -0.24 -12.71
C CYS A 12 16.18 0.76 -11.73
N PRO A 13 15.62 1.88 -12.19
CA PRO A 13 15.38 3.06 -11.35
C PRO A 13 14.27 2.80 -10.31
N PRO A 14 14.46 3.20 -9.03
CA PRO A 14 13.54 2.92 -7.92
C PRO A 14 12.19 3.65 -7.98
N LYS A 15 11.91 4.44 -9.02
CA LYS A 15 10.67 5.23 -9.16
C LYS A 15 9.45 4.41 -9.62
N ALA A 16 9.62 3.50 -10.58
CA ALA A 16 8.48 2.79 -11.17
C ALA A 16 7.81 1.80 -10.19
N MET A 17 8.57 1.24 -9.25
CA MET A 17 8.09 0.13 -8.42
C MET A 17 7.08 0.55 -7.34
N PHE A 18 7.12 1.79 -6.87
CA PHE A 18 6.19 2.25 -5.83
C PHE A 18 4.85 2.73 -6.39
N GLU A 19 4.83 3.32 -7.58
CA GLU A 19 3.59 3.77 -8.22
C GLU A 19 2.74 2.61 -8.76
N GLU A 20 3.39 1.51 -9.12
CA GLU A 20 2.75 0.30 -9.66
C GLU A 20 2.34 -0.71 -8.58
N VAL A 21 2.52 -0.39 -7.30
CA VAL A 21 2.13 -1.26 -6.18
C VAL A 21 1.08 -0.55 -5.34
N ALA A 22 0.02 -1.27 -4.99
CA ALA A 22 -1.04 -0.77 -4.13
C ALA A 22 -1.17 -1.60 -2.85
N PHE A 23 -1.79 -1.02 -1.84
CA PHE A 23 -2.14 -1.68 -0.59
C PHE A 23 -3.66 -1.68 -0.43
N SER A 24 -4.27 -2.85 -0.26
CA SER A 24 -5.70 -2.94 0.04
C SER A 24 -5.90 -2.88 1.55
N PHE A 25 -6.55 -1.81 2.02
CA PHE A 25 -6.81 -1.57 3.42
C PHE A 25 -8.31 -1.61 3.69
N ASN A 26 -8.73 -2.40 4.67
CA ASN A 26 -10.15 -2.56 5.02
C ASN A 26 -10.49 -2.13 6.46
N GLY A 27 -9.53 -1.54 7.17
CA GLY A 27 -9.70 -1.13 8.57
C GLY A 27 -9.69 -2.29 9.58
N GLY A 28 -9.48 -3.53 9.14
CA GLY A 28 -9.36 -4.69 10.01
C GLY A 28 -7.98 -4.81 10.67
N GLU A 29 -7.86 -5.72 11.63
CA GLU A 29 -6.62 -5.97 12.39
C GLU A 29 -5.44 -6.34 11.47
N ASP A 30 -5.61 -7.35 10.60
CA ASP A 30 -4.54 -7.85 9.73
C ASP A 30 -4.03 -6.78 8.76
N SER A 31 -4.93 -6.02 8.14
CA SER A 31 -4.54 -4.96 7.22
C SER A 31 -3.91 -3.78 7.97
N THR A 32 -4.32 -3.49 9.21
CA THR A 32 -3.69 -2.48 10.06
C THR A 32 -2.27 -2.88 10.46
N VAL A 33 -2.06 -4.15 10.84
CA VAL A 33 -0.71 -4.68 11.11
C VAL A 33 0.16 -4.58 9.86
N LEU A 34 -0.37 -4.97 8.69
CA LEU A 34 0.36 -4.88 7.42
C LEU A 34 0.73 -3.43 7.07
N LEU A 35 -0.17 -2.47 7.32
CA LEU A 35 0.11 -1.04 7.14
C LEU A 35 1.32 -0.60 7.98
N HIS A 36 1.36 -0.98 9.26
CA HIS A 36 2.50 -0.66 10.13
C HIS A 36 3.81 -1.28 9.65
N LEU A 37 3.78 -2.53 9.18
CA LEU A 37 4.94 -3.21 8.61
C LEU A 37 5.44 -2.53 7.33
N LEU A 38 4.54 -2.15 6.42
CA LEU A 38 4.89 -1.42 5.20
C LEU A 38 5.55 -0.07 5.53
N ARG A 39 5.00 0.68 6.49
CA ARG A 39 5.57 1.95 6.94
C ARG A 39 6.95 1.77 7.58
N ALA A 40 7.13 0.77 8.44
CA ALA A 40 8.41 0.48 9.06
C ALA A 40 9.48 0.10 8.01
N GLY A 41 9.12 -0.79 7.07
CA GLY A 41 9.99 -1.18 5.96
C GLY A 41 10.39 0.01 5.08
N TYR A 42 9.45 0.90 4.77
CA TYR A 42 9.71 2.13 4.02
C TYR A 42 10.69 3.05 4.77
N TYR A 43 10.48 3.28 6.06
CA TYR A 43 11.34 4.12 6.89
C TYR A 43 12.78 3.58 6.91
N LEU A 44 12.96 2.29 7.19
CA LEU A 44 14.28 1.63 7.21
C LEU A 44 14.99 1.71 5.85
N HIS A 45 14.24 1.55 4.75
CA HIS A 45 14.79 1.69 3.40
C HIS A 45 15.26 3.13 3.14
N LYS A 46 14.46 4.13 3.51
CA LYS A 46 14.79 5.55 3.35
C LYS A 46 16.04 5.94 4.14
N GLU A 47 16.20 5.45 5.37
CA GLU A 47 17.40 5.72 6.19
C GLU A 47 18.66 5.09 5.57
N LYS A 48 18.58 3.84 5.11
CA LYS A 48 19.72 3.15 4.48
C LYS A 48 20.19 3.87 3.20
N THR A 49 19.24 4.33 2.37
CA THR A 49 19.56 5.07 1.14
C THR A 49 20.23 6.41 1.42
N LYS A 50 19.83 7.12 2.50
CA LYS A 50 20.49 8.37 2.94
C LYS A 50 21.94 8.15 3.38
N GLN A 51 22.24 7.04 4.04
CA GLN A 51 23.61 6.72 4.48
C GLN A 51 24.54 6.36 3.32
N SER A 52 24.00 5.77 2.24
CA SER A 52 24.79 5.32 1.08
C SER A 52 25.04 6.42 0.03
N ASN A 53 24.17 7.44 -0.05
CA ASN A 53 24.23 8.49 -1.06
C ASN A 53 24.61 9.83 -0.41
N GLY A 54 25.89 9.99 -0.03
CA GLY A 54 26.40 11.20 0.63
C GLY A 54 25.91 12.49 -0.02
N ASN A 55 25.22 13.33 0.76
CA ASN A 55 24.86 14.73 0.50
C ASN A 55 24.18 15.10 -0.84
N GLN A 56 23.62 14.16 -1.61
CA GLN A 56 22.75 14.53 -2.74
C GLN A 56 21.31 14.74 -2.22
N LEU A 57 21.00 15.98 -1.88
CA LEU A 57 19.66 16.49 -1.56
C LEU A 57 18.80 16.54 -2.84
N ASP A 58 18.68 15.44 -3.56
CA ASP A 58 17.57 15.28 -4.49
C ASP A 58 16.39 14.81 -3.63
N SER A 59 15.42 15.71 -3.46
CA SER A 59 14.18 15.48 -2.72
C SER A 59 13.54 14.16 -3.15
N ILE A 60 13.84 13.07 -2.42
CA ILE A 60 13.19 11.78 -2.63
C ILE A 60 11.70 12.06 -2.42
N PRO A 61 10.84 11.82 -3.44
CA PRO A 61 9.42 12.05 -3.31
C PRO A 61 8.92 11.33 -2.07
N GLU A 62 8.15 12.02 -1.25
CA GLU A 62 7.46 11.43 -0.13
C GLU A 62 6.54 10.35 -0.70
N CYS A 63 6.94 9.08 -0.58
CA CYS A 63 6.24 7.99 -1.22
C CYS A 63 4.98 7.71 -0.40
N ARG A 64 3.88 8.35 -0.79
CA ARG A 64 2.57 8.06 -0.24
C ARG A 64 2.18 6.65 -0.66
N ILE A 65 1.84 5.80 0.32
CA ILE A 65 1.39 4.43 0.05
C ILE A 65 0.02 4.54 -0.64
N ARG A 66 -0.03 4.17 -1.92
CA ARG A 66 -1.29 4.06 -2.65
C ARG A 66 -2.16 3.00 -1.99
N THR A 67 -3.29 3.43 -1.46
CA THR A 67 -4.16 2.63 -0.63
C THR A 67 -5.53 2.54 -1.28
N ILE A 68 -6.03 1.32 -1.45
CA ILE A 68 -7.33 1.03 -2.05
C ILE A 68 -8.27 0.60 -0.94
N TYR A 69 -9.48 1.18 -0.91
CA TYR A 69 -10.56 0.76 -0.02
C TYR A 69 -11.83 0.49 -0.84
N PHE A 70 -12.34 -0.73 -0.73
CA PHE A 70 -13.63 -1.11 -1.31
C PHE A 70 -14.73 -0.78 -0.31
N GLU A 71 -15.36 0.37 -0.51
CA GLU A 71 -16.48 0.81 0.31
C GLU A 71 -17.73 0.02 -0.05
N THR A 72 -18.34 -0.59 0.95
CA THR A 72 -19.59 -1.34 0.79
C THR A 72 -20.69 -0.66 1.60
N PRO A 73 -21.90 -0.42 1.04
CA PRO A 73 -23.03 0.19 1.77
C PRO A 73 -23.44 -0.57 3.04
N CYS A 74 -23.17 -1.88 3.08
CA CYS A 74 -23.48 -2.75 4.21
C CYS A 74 -22.36 -2.79 5.27
N ALA A 75 -21.24 -2.09 5.07
CA ALA A 75 -20.17 -2.03 6.06
C ALA A 75 -20.63 -1.20 7.27
N PHE A 76 -20.14 -1.56 8.46
CA PHE A 76 -20.39 -0.77 9.66
C PHE A 76 -19.81 0.64 9.48
N PRO A 77 -20.57 1.73 9.73
CA PRO A 77 -20.08 3.10 9.53
C PRO A 77 -18.76 3.42 10.27
N LYS A 78 -18.53 2.73 11.40
CA LYS A 78 -17.30 2.82 12.17
C LYS A 78 -16.06 2.36 11.40
N ILE A 79 -16.19 1.38 10.49
CA ILE A 79 -15.09 0.90 9.64
C ILE A 79 -14.69 1.98 8.63
N ASN A 80 -15.66 2.63 7.99
CA ASN A 80 -15.38 3.70 7.04
C ASN A 80 -14.72 4.87 7.76
N SER A 81 -15.28 5.28 8.90
CA SER A 81 -14.71 6.35 9.74
C SER A 81 -13.26 6.04 10.14
N PHE A 82 -13.01 4.84 10.65
CA PHE A 82 -11.66 4.39 11.01
C PHE A 82 -10.71 4.39 9.80
N THR A 83 -11.18 3.93 8.63
CA THR A 83 -10.39 3.90 7.40
C THR A 83 -9.99 5.31 6.97
N TYR A 84 -10.93 6.26 6.97
CA TYR A 84 -10.66 7.64 6.59
C TYR A 84 -9.74 8.36 7.58
N GLU A 85 -9.98 8.19 8.89
CA GLU A 85 -9.11 8.73 9.93
C GLU A 85 -7.69 8.17 9.82
N THR A 86 -7.56 6.87 9.58
CA THR A 86 -6.27 6.21 9.37
C THR A 86 -5.55 6.74 8.13
N ALA A 87 -6.27 6.92 7.02
CA ALA A 87 -5.71 7.50 5.80
C ALA A 87 -5.20 8.93 6.03
N SER A 88 -5.97 9.75 6.76
CA SER A 88 -5.56 11.10 7.15
C SER A 88 -4.35 11.10 8.08
N ASN A 89 -4.37 10.28 9.13
CA ASN A 89 -3.33 10.23 10.16
C ASN A 89 -1.98 9.74 9.62
N TYR A 90 -1.99 8.93 8.57
CA TYR A 90 -0.79 8.35 7.97
C TYR A 90 -0.45 8.88 6.58
N ASP A 91 -1.13 9.93 6.11
CA ASP A 91 -0.96 10.54 4.78
C ASP A 91 -1.01 9.51 3.64
N LEU A 92 -2.01 8.62 3.70
CA LEU A 92 -2.23 7.58 2.69
C LEU A 92 -2.90 8.20 1.45
N GLN A 93 -2.46 7.78 0.26
CA GLN A 93 -3.17 8.11 -0.97
C GLN A 93 -4.35 7.15 -1.12
N LEU A 94 -5.47 7.47 -0.46
CA LEU A 94 -6.67 6.64 -0.42
C LEU A 94 -7.52 6.81 -1.71
N GLU A 95 -7.72 5.71 -2.44
CA GLU A 95 -8.73 5.57 -3.48
C GLU A 95 -9.91 4.75 -2.95
N ILE A 96 -11.09 5.36 -2.94
CA ILE A 96 -12.33 4.71 -2.52
C ILE A 96 -13.04 4.15 -3.75
N ILE A 97 -13.39 2.87 -3.69
CA ILE A 97 -14.09 2.16 -4.74
C ILE A 97 -15.45 1.72 -4.20
N SER A 98 -16.52 2.26 -4.79
CA SER A 98 -17.91 1.92 -4.43
C SER A 98 -18.54 0.90 -5.39
N LEU A 99 -17.70 0.11 -6.08
CA LEU A 99 -18.09 -0.99 -6.96
C LEU A 99 -17.93 -2.34 -6.24
N ASP A 100 -18.55 -3.40 -6.79
CA ASP A 100 -18.20 -4.75 -6.36
C ASP A 100 -16.71 -5.04 -6.61
N PHE A 101 -16.17 -5.99 -5.84
CA PHE A 101 -14.74 -6.26 -5.84
C PHE A 101 -14.16 -6.54 -7.24
N LYS A 102 -14.87 -7.32 -8.07
CA LYS A 102 -14.40 -7.69 -9.40
C LYS A 102 -14.40 -6.48 -10.32
N SER A 103 -15.54 -5.79 -10.43
CA SER A 103 -15.66 -4.62 -11.31
C SER A 103 -14.71 -3.50 -10.88
N GLY A 104 -14.56 -3.28 -9.57
CA GLY A 104 -13.63 -2.31 -9.03
C GLY A 104 -12.17 -2.63 -9.34
N LEU A 105 -11.77 -3.90 -9.24
CA LEU A 105 -10.42 -4.34 -9.63
C LEU A 105 -10.18 -4.18 -11.14
N GLU A 106 -11.17 -4.53 -11.97
CA GLU A 106 -11.06 -4.34 -13.43
C GLU A 106 -10.90 -2.86 -13.81
N THR A 107 -11.61 -1.95 -13.13
CA THR A 107 -11.46 -0.50 -13.32
C THR A 107 -10.08 -0.02 -12.90
N LEU A 108 -9.62 -0.42 -11.71
CA LEU A 108 -8.29 -0.10 -11.19
C LEU A 108 -7.17 -0.48 -12.15
N MET A 109 -7.25 -1.68 -12.72
CA MET A 109 -6.23 -2.20 -13.64
C MET A 109 -6.21 -1.47 -15.00
N LYS A 110 -7.32 -0.83 -15.39
CA LYS A 110 -7.43 -0.05 -16.63
C LYS A 110 -6.92 1.37 -16.46
N GLU A 111 -7.16 1.99 -15.30
CA GLU A 111 -6.80 3.39 -15.06
C GLU A 111 -5.32 3.61 -14.83
N LYS A 112 -4.69 2.74 -14.03
CA LYS A 112 -3.27 2.86 -13.66
C LYS A 112 -2.62 1.47 -13.72
N PRO A 113 -1.38 1.34 -14.21
CA PRO A 113 -0.68 0.07 -14.17
C PRO A 113 -0.47 -0.36 -12.71
N ILE A 114 -1.07 -1.48 -12.33
CA ILE A 114 -0.86 -2.13 -11.02
C ILE A 114 -0.18 -3.48 -11.28
N LYS A 115 1.03 -3.63 -10.77
CA LYS A 115 1.82 -4.87 -10.84
C LYS A 115 1.63 -5.76 -9.61
N ALA A 116 1.36 -5.17 -8.45
CA ALA A 116 1.09 -5.93 -7.24
C ALA A 116 0.14 -5.20 -6.28
N ILE A 117 -0.60 -5.98 -5.50
CA ILE A 117 -1.44 -5.48 -4.41
C ILE A 117 -1.06 -6.22 -3.13
N PHE A 118 -0.71 -5.48 -2.07
CA PHE A 118 -0.56 -6.02 -0.72
C PHE A 118 -1.94 -6.23 -0.10
N LEU A 119 -2.20 -7.44 0.41
CA LEU A 119 -3.46 -7.83 1.03
C LEU A 119 -3.20 -8.33 2.46
N GLY A 120 -3.92 -7.76 3.44
CA GLY A 120 -3.93 -8.22 4.83
C GLY A 120 -5.04 -9.22 5.08
N TRP A 121 -4.97 -10.41 4.47
CA TRP A 121 -5.91 -11.50 4.75
C TRP A 121 -5.33 -12.39 5.87
N PRO A 122 -6.14 -12.83 6.84
CA PRO A 122 -5.72 -13.88 7.76
C PRO A 122 -5.49 -15.15 6.94
N ARG A 123 -4.51 -15.98 7.34
CA ARG A 123 -4.37 -17.30 6.71
C ARG A 123 -5.70 -18.04 6.89
N ALA A 124 -6.38 -18.37 5.79
CA ALA A 124 -7.49 -19.31 5.82
C ALA A 124 -6.92 -20.65 6.33
N VAL A 125 -7.18 -20.98 7.59
CA VAL A 125 -7.04 -22.36 8.04
C VAL A 125 -8.19 -23.09 7.37
N LEU A 126 -7.89 -23.76 6.25
CA LEU A 126 -8.78 -24.76 5.68
C LEU A 126 -8.87 -25.89 6.72
N SER A 127 -9.95 -25.90 7.50
CA SER A 127 -10.34 -27.01 8.37
C SER A 127 -10.98 -28.13 7.56
#